data_AF-A0A7S1S7Y2-F1
#
_entry.id   AF-A0A7S1S7Y2-F1
#
_cell.length_a   1.000
_cell.length_b   1.000
_cell.length_c   1.000
_cell.angle_alpha   90.00
_cell.angle_beta   90.00
_cell.angle_gamma   90.00
#
_symmetry.space_group_name_H-M   'P 1'
#
loop_
_entity.id
_entity.type
_entity.pdbx_description
1 polymer ?
#
loop_
_entity_poly.entity_id
_entity_poly.type
_entity_poly.pdbx_seq_one_letter_code
_entity_poly.pdbx_strand_id
1 'polypeptide(L)'
;VCSSDLKQKTEIINSEDVQAKIGLLQRITGEEVNTHMFYKAIVAAFLTTFLWTMVVWIVGTLIKGTPLLEQVRGLTTKDKDKVYVQWAAPLVVAVSNLVFGLFSYFRVMVHQTYSRTNKYKNKIIADFMRTTLMKEMAEHRVEMLKRARHSTVERIEEGEELEKKRQQYMQQDTVMAQNLSSLIKGCICVFIVLIGLGYGAVTLLSASTHIASMVTGTVVIFFVFFMILTYVSMQRILEFMGKWMREMPAWQSITKLARHDVVKGSMLCVFIPFMPGILLLSALNQSIRKCRKLYQNYPLVGLGQGEAKGEGGEEAAKPEPQTLCLTPRIQRKLEVLKSWDWISVVTMAYLLCALYLVGYTISFPIFNVALSAVRKALTSMNVNFAVILVAVFFIGVLCFLCPTVPGMLVYVFAGVLVADQCPPRGTQQGFWVGVVINFGLCWFLKLFACAIQQVCIGGMLSKSLWVRQTVGVHTTLIRCFEVVMRKKGLSAGKLAILCSGPDWPTSVLAGIMRLSLLECELGTLPIIFFII
;
A
#
# COMPACT_ATOMS: atom_id res chain seq x y z
N VAL A 1 -11.15 -7.86 -21.91
CA VAL A 1 -12.50 -8.19 -21.42
C VAL A 1 -13.22 -6.95 -20.90
N CYS A 2 -12.70 -6.25 -19.88
CA CYS A 2 -13.43 -5.12 -19.25
C CYS A 2 -13.84 -3.97 -20.20
N SER A 3 -12.98 -3.50 -21.13
CA SER A 3 -13.29 -2.28 -21.91
C SER A 3 -14.32 -2.45 -23.04
N SER A 4 -14.40 -3.62 -23.67
CA SER A 4 -15.38 -3.90 -24.74
C SER A 4 -16.76 -4.18 -24.14
N ASP A 5 -16.77 -4.94 -23.04
CA ASP A 5 -17.95 -5.18 -22.21
C ASP A 5 -18.52 -3.86 -21.68
N LEU A 6 -17.68 -2.93 -21.24
CA LEU A 6 -18.12 -1.58 -20.84
C LEU A 6 -18.79 -0.80 -21.99
N LYS A 7 -18.26 -0.86 -23.22
CA LYS A 7 -18.83 -0.15 -24.37
C LYS A 7 -20.19 -0.72 -24.74
N GLN A 8 -20.29 -2.04 -24.90
CA GLN A 8 -21.55 -2.72 -25.18
C GLN A 8 -22.59 -2.42 -24.08
N LYS A 9 -22.18 -2.49 -22.80
CA LYS A 9 -23.03 -2.11 -21.66
C LYS A 9 -23.51 -0.66 -21.79
N THR A 10 -22.65 0.25 -22.22
CA THR A 10 -23.01 1.68 -22.37
C THR A 10 -23.96 1.91 -23.56
N GLU A 11 -23.75 1.23 -24.68
CA GLU A 11 -24.64 1.28 -25.85
C GLU A 11 -26.03 0.75 -25.52
N ILE A 12 -26.14 -0.42 -24.88
CA ILE A 12 -27.41 -0.99 -24.43
C ILE A 12 -28.11 -0.07 -23.40
N ILE A 13 -27.34 0.62 -22.56
CA ILE A 13 -27.92 1.55 -21.59
C ILE A 13 -28.48 2.80 -22.25
N ASN A 14 -27.82 3.26 -23.32
CA ASN A 14 -28.26 4.43 -24.07
C ASN A 14 -29.32 4.09 -25.14
N SER A 15 -29.56 2.82 -25.46
CA SER A 15 -30.63 2.44 -26.38
C SER A 15 -32.01 2.69 -25.77
N GLU A 16 -33.03 2.85 -26.59
CA GLU A 16 -34.43 2.94 -26.13
C GLU A 16 -35.06 1.57 -25.86
N ASP A 17 -34.37 0.49 -26.27
CA ASP A 17 -34.85 -0.87 -26.11
C ASP A 17 -34.82 -1.32 -24.63
N VAL A 18 -36.01 -1.32 -24.02
CA VAL A 18 -36.23 -1.75 -22.63
C VAL A 18 -35.88 -3.23 -22.44
N GLN A 19 -36.12 -4.09 -23.43
CA GLN A 19 -35.84 -5.53 -23.33
C GLN A 19 -34.33 -5.78 -23.27
N ALA A 20 -33.55 -5.07 -24.09
CA ALA A 20 -32.10 -5.13 -24.03
C ALA A 20 -31.55 -4.68 -22.66
N LYS A 21 -32.12 -3.64 -22.05
CA LYS A 21 -31.75 -3.17 -20.70
C LYS A 21 -32.08 -4.19 -19.61
N ILE A 22 -33.26 -4.82 -19.68
CA ILE A 22 -33.68 -5.87 -18.74
C ILE A 22 -32.75 -7.08 -18.86
N GLY A 23 -32.47 -7.55 -20.08
CA GLY A 23 -31.54 -8.65 -20.32
C GLY A 23 -30.13 -8.35 -19.80
N LEU A 24 -29.66 -7.11 -19.97
CA LEU A 24 -28.38 -6.69 -19.40
C LEU A 24 -28.41 -6.66 -17.87
N LEU A 25 -29.48 -6.17 -17.26
CA LEU A 25 -29.65 -6.15 -15.81
C LEU A 25 -29.66 -7.57 -15.21
N GLN A 26 -30.36 -8.51 -15.85
CA GLN A 26 -30.37 -9.92 -15.48
C GLN A 26 -28.97 -10.53 -15.56
N ARG A 27 -28.24 -10.27 -16.65
CA ARG A 27 -26.85 -10.73 -16.82
C ARG A 27 -25.93 -10.18 -15.73
N ILE A 28 -26.00 -8.89 -15.45
CA ILE A 28 -25.20 -8.25 -14.39
C ILE A 28 -25.54 -8.86 -13.02
N THR A 29 -26.81 -9.10 -12.75
CA THR A 29 -27.26 -9.70 -11.48
C THR A 29 -26.79 -11.15 -11.36
N GLY A 30 -26.84 -11.92 -12.45
CA GLY A 30 -26.28 -13.28 -12.49
C GLY A 30 -24.76 -13.31 -12.27
N GLU A 31 -24.01 -12.39 -12.88
CA GLU A 31 -22.57 -12.22 -12.63
C GLU A 31 -22.27 -11.90 -11.16
N GLU A 32 -23.09 -11.07 -10.51
CA GLU A 32 -22.97 -10.74 -9.09
C GLU A 32 -23.21 -11.98 -8.20
N VAL A 33 -24.27 -12.73 -8.46
CA VAL A 33 -24.58 -13.99 -7.73
C VAL A 33 -23.46 -15.02 -7.90
N ASN A 34 -22.98 -15.22 -9.12
CA ASN A 34 -21.88 -16.16 -9.40
C ASN A 34 -20.59 -15.74 -8.67
N THR A 35 -20.27 -14.45 -8.67
CA THR A 35 -19.11 -13.92 -7.93
C THR A 35 -19.26 -14.16 -6.43
N HIS A 36 -20.45 -13.93 -5.88
CA HIS A 36 -20.74 -14.18 -4.46
C HIS A 36 -20.57 -15.65 -4.08
N MET A 37 -21.11 -16.56 -4.90
CA MET A 37 -20.98 -18.00 -4.70
C MET A 37 -19.53 -18.48 -4.81
N PHE A 38 -18.77 -17.93 -5.76
CA PHE A 38 -17.34 -18.20 -5.90
C PHE A 38 -16.56 -17.82 -4.64
N TYR A 39 -16.75 -16.62 -4.10
CA TYR A 39 -16.07 -16.23 -2.86
C TYR A 39 -16.53 -17.04 -1.64
N LYS A 40 -17.80 -17.43 -1.55
CA LYS A 40 -18.27 -18.36 -0.51
C LYS A 40 -17.55 -19.71 -0.59
N ALA A 41 -17.39 -20.26 -1.79
CA ALA A 41 -16.66 -21.51 -2.00
C ALA A 41 -15.17 -21.36 -1.62
N ILE A 42 -14.54 -20.23 -1.95
CA ILE A 42 -13.17 -19.92 -1.52
C ILE A 42 -13.06 -19.86 0.01
N VAL A 43 -14.00 -19.20 0.69
CA VAL A 43 -14.02 -19.13 2.17
C VAL A 43 -14.09 -20.53 2.76
N ALA A 44 -15.00 -21.36 2.26
CA ALA A 44 -15.13 -22.74 2.70
C ALA A 44 -13.81 -23.51 2.48
N ALA A 45 -13.20 -23.41 1.30
CA ALA A 45 -11.94 -24.08 0.98
C ALA A 45 -10.77 -23.65 1.88
N PHE A 46 -10.62 -22.34 2.14
CA PHE A 46 -9.56 -21.85 3.01
C PHE A 46 -9.77 -22.24 4.47
N LEU A 47 -11.01 -22.14 4.98
CA LEU A 47 -11.31 -22.51 6.36
C LEU A 47 -11.20 -24.02 6.60
N THR A 48 -11.63 -24.86 5.65
CA THR A 48 -11.46 -26.31 5.77
C THR A 48 -9.98 -26.70 5.70
N THR A 49 -9.19 -26.07 4.82
CA THR A 49 -7.74 -26.29 4.75
C THR A 49 -7.05 -25.84 6.04
N PHE A 50 -7.44 -24.70 6.61
CA PHE A 50 -6.96 -24.26 7.92
C PHE A 50 -7.28 -25.28 9.02
N LEU A 51 -8.54 -25.73 9.12
CA LEU A 51 -8.94 -26.69 10.13
C LEU A 51 -8.18 -28.01 9.97
N TRP A 52 -8.03 -28.51 8.75
CA TRP A 52 -7.27 -29.74 8.52
C TRP A 52 -5.80 -29.62 8.85
N THR A 53 -5.15 -28.53 8.43
CA THR A 53 -3.73 -28.29 8.75
C THR A 53 -3.51 -28.10 10.25
N MET A 54 -4.43 -27.45 10.96
CA MET A 54 -4.40 -27.36 12.43
C MET A 54 -4.58 -28.71 13.10
N VAL A 55 -5.54 -29.53 12.68
CA VAL A 55 -5.75 -30.87 13.25
C VAL A 55 -4.51 -31.74 13.05
N VAL A 56 -3.97 -31.78 11.83
CA VAL A 56 -2.74 -32.54 11.53
C VAL A 56 -1.56 -32.03 12.36
N TRP A 57 -1.44 -30.70 12.50
CA TRP A 57 -0.41 -30.10 13.34
C TRP A 57 -0.59 -30.49 14.81
N ILE A 58 -1.77 -30.26 15.41
CA ILE A 58 -2.07 -30.61 16.81
C ILE A 58 -1.85 -32.10 17.09
N VAL A 59 -2.31 -32.99 16.21
CA VAL A 59 -2.10 -34.44 16.38
C VAL A 59 -0.60 -34.76 16.30
N GLY A 60 0.12 -34.17 15.34
CA GLY A 60 1.56 -34.31 15.23
C GLY A 60 2.32 -33.79 16.45
N THR A 61 1.90 -32.66 17.01
CA THR A 61 2.52 -32.05 18.20
C THR A 61 2.21 -32.84 19.46
N LEU A 62 1.00 -33.40 19.61
CA LEU A 62 0.64 -34.25 20.75
C LEU A 62 1.36 -35.59 20.73
N ILE A 63 1.49 -36.23 19.56
CA ILE A 63 2.17 -37.53 19.43
C ILE A 63 3.68 -37.39 19.65
N LYS A 64 4.29 -36.28 19.18
CA LYS A 64 5.75 -36.12 19.18
C LYS A 64 6.29 -35.12 20.21
N GLY A 65 5.44 -34.36 20.91
CA GLY A 65 5.83 -33.13 21.59
C GLY A 65 6.71 -33.29 22.83
N THR A 66 6.53 -34.34 23.61
CA THR A 66 7.32 -34.58 24.84
C THR A 66 8.77 -35.02 24.58
N PRO A 67 9.08 -36.01 23.70
CA PRO A 67 10.46 -36.43 23.46
C PRO A 67 11.30 -35.43 22.63
N LEU A 68 10.65 -34.52 21.90
CA LEU A 68 11.33 -33.66 20.94
C LEU A 68 12.11 -32.53 21.61
N LEU A 69 11.55 -31.93 22.66
CA LEU A 69 12.17 -30.79 23.37
C LEU A 69 13.46 -31.23 24.09
N GLU A 70 13.49 -32.48 24.54
CA GLU A 70 14.70 -33.12 25.06
C GLU A 70 15.69 -33.48 23.94
N GLN A 71 15.23 -34.05 22.82
CA GLN A 71 16.09 -34.33 21.66
C GLN A 71 16.75 -33.07 21.10
N VAL A 72 16.04 -31.94 21.08
CA VAL A 72 16.55 -30.66 20.56
C VAL A 72 17.76 -30.17 21.37
N ARG A 73 17.92 -30.51 22.65
CA ARG A 73 19.10 -30.09 23.43
C ARG A 73 20.41 -30.70 22.92
N GLY A 74 20.38 -31.90 22.34
CA GLY A 74 21.58 -32.61 21.84
C GLY A 74 21.87 -32.44 20.35
N LEU A 75 20.94 -31.88 19.58
CA LEU A 75 21.07 -31.82 18.12
C LEU A 75 22.00 -30.70 17.63
N THR A 76 22.67 -30.97 16.50
CA THR A 76 23.46 -29.96 15.78
C THR A 76 22.55 -28.82 15.29
N THR A 77 23.10 -27.62 15.07
CA THR A 77 22.32 -26.45 14.59
C THR A 77 21.52 -26.76 13.32
N LYS A 78 22.07 -27.57 12.40
CA LYS A 78 21.38 -27.98 11.17
C LYS A 78 20.18 -28.89 11.42
N ASP A 79 20.27 -29.78 12.39
CA ASP A 79 19.18 -30.70 12.71
C ASP A 79 18.09 -30.00 13.51
N LYS A 80 18.47 -29.05 14.38
CA LYS A 80 17.53 -28.13 15.02
C LYS A 80 16.69 -27.38 13.98
N ASP A 81 17.33 -26.82 12.96
CA ASP A 81 16.64 -26.11 11.88
C ASP A 81 15.61 -27.00 11.16
N LYS A 82 15.96 -28.26 10.85
CA LYS A 82 15.02 -29.20 10.23
C LYS A 82 13.81 -29.48 11.11
N VAL A 83 14.03 -29.69 12.40
CA VAL A 83 12.97 -29.95 13.38
C VAL A 83 12.06 -28.72 13.50
N TYR A 84 12.63 -27.51 13.59
CA TYR A 84 11.88 -26.27 13.59
C TYR A 84 11.06 -26.08 12.32
N VAL A 85 11.64 -26.36 11.15
CA VAL A 85 10.92 -26.26 9.87
C VAL A 85 9.74 -27.22 9.82
N GLN A 86 9.91 -28.46 10.27
CA GLN A 86 8.83 -29.45 10.32
C GLN A 86 7.67 -29.02 11.23
N TRP A 87 7.97 -28.32 12.33
CA TRP A 87 6.95 -27.82 13.26
C TRP A 87 6.30 -26.51 12.84
N ALA A 88 7.09 -25.57 12.32
CA ALA A 88 6.63 -24.24 11.97
C ALA A 88 5.87 -24.21 10.64
N ALA A 89 6.29 -25.01 9.64
CA ALA A 89 5.71 -24.94 8.30
C ALA A 89 4.19 -25.22 8.27
N PRO A 90 3.65 -26.28 8.92
CA PRO A 90 2.21 -26.52 8.93
C PRO A 90 1.43 -25.39 9.62
N LEU A 91 1.99 -24.83 10.70
CA LEU A 91 1.38 -23.71 11.42
C LEU A 91 1.34 -22.45 10.55
N VAL A 92 2.43 -22.13 9.85
CA VAL A 92 2.49 -20.99 8.92
C VAL A 92 1.47 -21.16 7.79
N VAL A 93 1.34 -22.38 7.24
CA VAL A 93 0.33 -22.69 6.22
C VAL A 93 -1.09 -22.55 6.78
N ALA A 94 -1.34 -23.05 8.00
CA ALA A 94 -2.63 -22.91 8.66
C ALA A 94 -3.00 -21.43 8.85
N VAL A 95 -2.12 -20.65 9.48
CA VAL A 95 -2.33 -19.21 9.71
C VAL A 95 -2.54 -18.46 8.40
N SER A 96 -1.77 -18.78 7.36
CA SER A 96 -1.94 -18.18 6.03
C SER A 96 -3.33 -18.45 5.45
N ASN A 97 -3.80 -19.71 5.51
CA ASN A 97 -5.14 -20.08 5.06
C ASN A 97 -6.23 -19.40 5.89
N LEU A 98 -6.05 -19.25 7.20
CA LEU A 98 -6.97 -18.50 8.05
C LEU A 98 -7.07 -17.04 7.59
N VAL A 99 -5.94 -16.36 7.35
CA VAL A 99 -5.93 -14.96 6.91
C VAL A 99 -6.60 -14.82 5.52
N PHE A 100 -6.30 -15.70 4.57
CA PHE A 100 -6.97 -15.68 3.26
C PHE A 100 -8.45 -16.02 3.34
N GLY A 101 -8.84 -16.93 4.23
CA GLY A 101 -10.23 -17.27 4.52
C GLY A 101 -11.00 -16.09 5.12
N LEU A 102 -10.43 -15.43 6.12
CA LEU A 102 -11.01 -14.23 6.74
C LEU A 102 -11.13 -13.06 5.75
N PHE A 103 -10.12 -12.86 4.90
CA PHE A 103 -10.18 -11.84 3.85
C PHE A 103 -11.27 -12.15 2.80
N SER A 104 -11.37 -13.40 2.39
CA SER A 104 -12.42 -13.85 1.45
C SER A 104 -13.81 -13.74 2.10
N TYR A 105 -13.91 -14.01 3.40
CA TYR A 105 -15.15 -13.88 4.17
C TYR A 105 -15.56 -12.41 4.27
N PHE A 106 -14.62 -11.52 4.58
CA PHE A 106 -14.83 -10.09 4.53
C PHE A 106 -15.31 -9.64 3.14
N ARG A 107 -14.77 -10.22 2.05
CA ARG A 107 -15.23 -9.93 0.69
C ARG A 107 -16.68 -10.35 0.44
N VAL A 108 -17.09 -11.51 0.96
CA VAL A 108 -18.48 -12.01 0.93
C VAL A 108 -19.39 -11.06 1.73
N MET A 109 -18.96 -10.63 2.91
CA MET A 109 -19.73 -9.71 3.74
C MET A 109 -19.96 -8.36 3.06
N VAL A 110 -18.93 -7.84 2.40
CA VAL A 110 -19.01 -6.55 1.70
C VAL A 110 -19.59 -6.69 0.29
N HIS A 111 -19.98 -7.90 -0.13
CA HIS A 111 -20.58 -8.12 -1.44
C HIS A 111 -21.82 -7.26 -1.66
N GLN A 112 -22.65 -7.06 -0.63
CA GLN A 112 -23.85 -6.22 -0.73
C GLN A 112 -23.49 -4.76 -1.05
N THR A 113 -22.56 -4.16 -0.30
CA THR A 113 -22.06 -2.79 -0.57
C THR A 113 -21.41 -2.71 -1.94
N TYR A 114 -20.66 -3.75 -2.34
CA TYR A 114 -20.03 -3.82 -3.65
C TYR A 114 -21.06 -3.89 -4.79
N SER A 115 -22.14 -4.65 -4.64
CA SER A 115 -23.22 -4.73 -5.64
C SER A 115 -23.92 -3.37 -5.83
N ARG A 116 -24.08 -2.60 -4.74
CA ARG A 116 -24.64 -1.24 -4.77
C ARG A 116 -23.75 -0.22 -5.48
N THR A 117 -22.44 -0.46 -5.57
CA THR A 117 -21.50 0.42 -6.31
C THR A 117 -21.55 0.26 -7.83
N ASN A 118 -22.36 -0.66 -8.35
CA ASN A 118 -22.43 -0.93 -9.77
C ASN A 118 -23.14 0.20 -10.53
N LYS A 119 -22.34 1.16 -11.06
CA LYS A 119 -22.83 2.33 -11.81
C LYS A 119 -23.83 1.97 -12.90
N TYR A 120 -23.64 0.85 -13.59
CA TYR A 120 -24.52 0.44 -14.67
C TYR A 120 -25.86 -0.05 -14.16
N LYS A 121 -25.86 -0.87 -13.11
CA LYS A 121 -27.08 -1.31 -12.42
C LYS A 121 -27.85 -0.10 -11.90
N ASN A 122 -27.17 0.83 -11.23
CA ASN A 122 -27.79 2.04 -10.70
C ASN A 122 -28.33 2.95 -11.80
N LYS A 123 -27.59 3.12 -12.92
CA LYS A 123 -28.05 3.90 -14.06
C LYS A 123 -29.25 3.26 -14.74
N ILE A 124 -29.26 1.95 -14.97
CA ILE A 124 -30.41 1.24 -15.55
C ILE A 124 -31.63 1.35 -14.63
N ILE A 125 -31.46 1.15 -13.32
CA ILE A 125 -32.54 1.27 -12.34
C ILE A 125 -33.05 2.72 -12.28
N ALA A 126 -32.16 3.71 -12.32
CA ALA A 126 -32.54 5.12 -12.34
C ALA A 126 -33.25 5.51 -13.64
N ASP A 127 -32.76 5.06 -14.79
CA ASP A 127 -33.39 5.29 -16.10
C ASP A 127 -34.77 4.60 -16.17
N PHE A 128 -34.89 3.37 -15.63
CA PHE A 128 -36.15 2.64 -15.53
C PHE A 128 -37.13 3.33 -14.57
N MET A 129 -36.68 3.74 -13.39
CA MET A 129 -37.50 4.56 -12.48
C MET A 129 -37.91 5.85 -13.15
N ARG A 130 -37.04 6.51 -13.92
CA ARG A 130 -37.37 7.74 -14.63
C ARG A 130 -38.41 7.51 -15.71
N THR A 131 -38.32 6.43 -16.51
CA THR A 131 -39.31 6.13 -17.55
C THR A 131 -40.63 5.70 -16.95
N THR A 132 -40.63 4.87 -15.90
CA THR A 132 -41.85 4.49 -15.16
C THR A 132 -42.49 5.70 -14.52
N LEU A 133 -41.71 6.54 -13.83
CA LEU A 133 -42.21 7.72 -13.12
C LEU A 133 -42.61 8.83 -14.11
N MET A 134 -41.95 8.96 -15.26
CA MET A 134 -42.42 9.83 -16.36
C MET A 134 -43.73 9.31 -16.96
N LYS A 135 -43.89 7.99 -17.10
CA LYS A 135 -45.13 7.38 -17.60
C LYS A 135 -46.27 7.57 -16.61
N GLU A 136 -46.04 7.30 -15.33
CA GLU A 136 -46.98 7.59 -14.25
C GLU A 136 -47.28 9.08 -14.15
N MET A 137 -46.28 9.97 -14.23
CA MET A 137 -46.51 11.41 -14.29
C MET A 137 -47.26 11.84 -15.55
N ALA A 138 -47.09 11.17 -16.69
CA ALA A 138 -47.82 11.51 -17.91
C ALA A 138 -49.28 11.06 -17.80
N GLU A 139 -49.53 9.84 -17.34
CA GLU A 139 -50.87 9.30 -17.05
C GLU A 139 -51.56 10.15 -15.97
N HIS A 140 -50.83 10.48 -14.91
CA HIS A 140 -51.29 11.34 -13.84
C HIS A 140 -51.47 12.78 -14.30
N ARG A 141 -50.64 13.34 -15.20
CA ARG A 141 -50.87 14.67 -15.82
C ARG A 141 -52.09 14.67 -16.72
N VAL A 142 -52.40 13.58 -17.41
CA VAL A 142 -53.65 13.44 -18.16
C VAL A 142 -54.84 13.41 -17.20
N GLU A 143 -54.70 12.73 -16.07
CA GLU A 143 -55.73 12.69 -15.03
C GLU A 143 -55.85 13.99 -14.23
N MET A 144 -54.74 14.69 -14.02
CA MET A 144 -54.64 15.99 -13.39
C MET A 144 -55.05 17.08 -14.37
N LEU A 145 -54.84 17.00 -15.67
CA LEU A 145 -55.46 17.93 -16.61
C LEU A 145 -56.99 17.74 -16.65
N LYS A 146 -57.47 16.50 -16.39
CA LYS A 146 -58.90 16.25 -16.14
C LYS A 146 -59.35 16.88 -14.80
N ARG A 147 -58.54 16.88 -13.74
CA ARG A 147 -58.87 17.43 -12.39
C ARG A 147 -58.56 18.93 -12.19
N ALA A 148 -57.49 19.47 -12.78
CA ALA A 148 -57.01 20.86 -12.75
C ALA A 148 -57.86 21.80 -13.62
N ARG A 149 -58.87 21.24 -14.29
CA ARG A 149 -60.10 21.98 -14.57
C ARG A 149 -60.78 22.51 -13.29
N HIS A 150 -60.31 22.12 -12.08
CA HIS A 150 -60.92 22.48 -10.80
C HIS A 150 -60.04 22.97 -9.62
N SER A 151 -58.70 23.00 -9.59
CA SER A 151 -57.99 23.71 -8.50
C SER A 151 -56.49 24.01 -8.74
N THR A 152 -55.96 25.04 -8.07
CA THR A 152 -54.64 25.67 -8.31
C THR A 152 -53.59 25.38 -7.21
N VAL A 153 -53.84 24.43 -6.29
CA VAL A 153 -53.04 24.28 -5.05
C VAL A 153 -51.91 23.22 -5.12
N GLU A 154 -51.98 22.24 -6.03
CA GLU A 154 -51.06 21.07 -6.04
C GLU A 154 -49.61 21.35 -6.50
N ARG A 155 -49.29 22.55 -7.04
CA ARG A 155 -47.94 22.84 -7.57
C ARG A 155 -46.84 23.03 -6.52
N ILE A 156 -47.18 23.27 -5.25
CA ILE A 156 -46.17 23.55 -4.19
C ILE A 156 -45.69 22.24 -3.54
N GLU A 157 -46.55 21.22 -3.41
CA GLU A 157 -46.17 19.94 -2.79
C GLU A 157 -45.18 19.12 -3.63
N GLU A 158 -45.27 19.19 -4.97
CA GLU A 158 -44.36 18.44 -5.87
C GLU A 158 -42.90 18.90 -5.79
N GLY A 159 -42.67 20.19 -5.53
CA GLY A 159 -41.32 20.75 -5.37
C GLY A 159 -40.60 20.22 -4.13
N GLU A 160 -41.33 20.12 -3.01
CA GLU A 160 -40.79 19.60 -1.76
C GLU A 160 -40.47 18.10 -1.83
N GLU A 161 -41.29 17.31 -2.53
CA GLU A 161 -41.06 15.87 -2.65
C GLU A 161 -39.80 15.56 -3.47
N LEU A 162 -39.56 16.31 -4.55
CA LEU A 162 -38.37 16.16 -5.38
C LEU A 162 -37.09 16.55 -4.61
N GLU A 163 -37.16 17.60 -3.79
CA GLU A 163 -36.03 18.04 -2.97
C GLU A 163 -35.72 17.03 -1.86
N LYS A 164 -36.75 16.45 -1.21
CA LYS A 164 -36.60 15.34 -0.26
C LYS A 164 -35.92 14.13 -0.92
N LYS A 165 -36.34 13.73 -2.12
CA LYS A 165 -35.70 12.64 -2.89
C LYS A 165 -34.23 12.96 -3.21
N ARG A 166 -33.92 14.20 -3.61
CA ARG A 166 -32.54 14.65 -3.88
C ARG A 166 -31.65 14.58 -2.63
N GLN A 167 -32.16 15.03 -1.48
CA GLN A 167 -31.46 14.94 -0.21
C GLN A 167 -31.23 13.48 0.21
N GLN A 168 -32.21 12.60 0.02
CA GLN A 168 -32.06 11.17 0.26
C GLN A 168 -30.95 10.55 -0.61
N TYR A 169 -30.86 10.91 -1.89
CA TYR A 169 -29.77 10.45 -2.75
C TYR A 169 -28.39 10.94 -2.26
N MET A 170 -28.26 12.20 -1.86
CA MET A 170 -27.00 12.71 -1.31
C MET A 170 -26.62 12.04 0.02
N GLN A 171 -27.59 11.78 0.89
CA GLN A 171 -27.36 11.01 2.12
C GLN A 171 -26.94 9.58 1.82
N GLN A 172 -27.54 8.94 0.81
CA GLN A 172 -27.16 7.58 0.41
C GLN A 172 -25.74 7.51 -0.16
N ASP A 173 -25.33 8.50 -0.96
CA ASP A 173 -23.98 8.61 -1.51
C ASP A 173 -22.93 8.85 -0.41
N THR A 174 -23.24 9.68 0.59
CA THR A 174 -22.32 9.93 1.72
C THR A 174 -22.15 8.69 2.59
N VAL A 175 -23.23 7.98 2.93
CA VAL A 175 -23.16 6.70 3.67
C VAL A 175 -22.36 5.65 2.90
N MET A 176 -22.56 5.58 1.58
CA MET A 176 -21.80 4.69 0.70
C MET A 176 -20.31 5.02 0.68
N ALA A 177 -19.95 6.31 0.62
CA ALA A 177 -18.57 6.77 0.69
C ALA A 177 -17.92 6.45 2.05
N GLN A 178 -18.65 6.59 3.16
CA GLN A 178 -18.17 6.24 4.51
C GLN A 178 -17.92 4.73 4.66
N ASN A 179 -18.82 3.89 4.14
CA ASN A 179 -18.65 2.44 4.15
C ASN A 179 -17.44 2.01 3.30
N LEU A 180 -17.27 2.63 2.13
CA LEU A 180 -16.13 2.39 1.26
C LEU A 180 -14.82 2.80 1.96
N SER A 181 -14.80 3.97 2.60
CA SER A 181 -13.66 4.46 3.36
C SER A 181 -13.28 3.49 4.49
N SER A 182 -14.27 2.96 5.22
CA SER A 182 -14.04 2.00 6.29
C SER A 182 -13.44 0.69 5.79
N LEU A 183 -13.91 0.18 4.63
CA LEU A 183 -13.32 -0.99 3.98
C LEU A 183 -11.86 -0.73 3.59
N ILE A 184 -11.58 0.42 2.97
CA ILE A 184 -10.24 0.78 2.52
C ILE A 184 -9.30 0.87 3.73
N LYS A 185 -9.74 1.50 4.83
CA LYS A 185 -8.99 1.57 6.09
C LYS A 185 -8.70 0.17 6.64
N GLY A 186 -9.66 -0.75 6.59
CA GLY A 186 -9.47 -2.15 6.96
C GLY A 186 -8.39 -2.83 6.12
N CYS A 187 -8.47 -2.73 4.79
CA CYS A 187 -7.46 -3.29 3.89
C CYS A 187 -6.08 -2.67 4.12
N ILE A 188 -5.99 -1.34 4.28
CA ILE A 188 -4.73 -0.63 4.58
C ILE A 188 -4.14 -1.10 5.90
N CYS A 189 -4.96 -1.27 6.95
CA CYS A 189 -4.51 -1.78 8.23
C CYS A 189 -3.87 -3.17 8.10
N VAL A 190 -4.53 -4.08 7.36
CA VAL A 190 -3.96 -5.41 7.08
C VAL A 190 -2.64 -5.29 6.33
N PHE A 191 -2.54 -4.42 5.32
CA PHE A 191 -1.27 -4.19 4.61
C PHE A 191 -0.17 -3.65 5.53
N ILE A 192 -0.49 -2.71 6.42
CA ILE A 192 0.48 -2.17 7.38
C ILE A 192 0.99 -3.29 8.30
N VAL A 193 0.09 -4.12 8.82
CA VAL A 193 0.48 -5.29 9.65
C VAL A 193 1.36 -6.25 8.85
N LEU A 194 1.01 -6.57 7.61
CA LEU A 194 1.81 -7.47 6.78
C LEU A 194 3.18 -6.89 6.42
N ILE A 195 3.26 -5.58 6.15
CA ILE A 195 4.53 -4.88 5.93
C ILE A 195 5.36 -4.91 7.21
N GLY A 196 4.76 -4.66 8.38
CA GLY A 196 5.42 -4.75 9.68
C GLY A 196 5.96 -6.16 9.97
N LEU A 197 5.18 -7.20 9.68
CA LEU A 197 5.60 -8.60 9.77
C LEU A 197 6.73 -8.92 8.77
N GLY A 198 6.62 -8.44 7.54
CA GLY A 198 7.66 -8.59 6.52
C GLY A 198 8.96 -7.90 6.93
N TYR A 199 8.86 -6.70 7.49
CA TYR A 199 9.99 -5.97 8.04
C TYR A 199 10.62 -6.73 9.23
N GLY A 200 9.81 -7.21 10.18
CA GLY A 200 10.28 -8.05 11.28
C GLY A 200 11.03 -9.30 10.78
N ALA A 201 10.48 -9.97 9.76
CA ALA A 201 11.14 -11.11 9.13
C ALA A 201 12.49 -10.74 8.49
N VAL A 202 12.56 -9.62 7.77
CA VAL A 202 13.81 -9.10 7.19
C VAL A 202 14.83 -8.73 8.28
N THR A 203 14.39 -8.15 9.40
CA THR A 203 15.31 -7.86 10.51
C THR A 203 15.83 -9.13 11.17
N LEU A 204 15.02 -10.19 11.25
CA LEU A 204 15.49 -11.52 11.70
C LEU A 204 16.53 -12.11 10.74
N LEU A 205 16.55 -11.71 9.47
CA LEU A 205 17.56 -12.13 8.48
C LEU A 205 18.98 -11.70 8.85
N SER A 206 19.12 -10.65 9.68
CA SER A 206 20.42 -10.25 10.23
C SER A 206 21.00 -11.29 11.19
N ALA A 207 20.16 -12.13 11.80
CA ALA A 207 20.59 -13.37 12.43
C ALA A 207 20.75 -14.40 11.32
N SER A 208 21.99 -14.65 10.90
CA SER A 208 22.40 -15.54 9.78
C SER A 208 21.95 -17.00 9.97
N THR A 209 20.65 -17.24 9.97
CA THR A 209 20.02 -18.54 10.19
C THR A 209 19.19 -18.89 8.97
N HIS A 210 19.24 -20.15 8.55
CA HIS A 210 18.44 -20.66 7.45
C HIS A 210 16.93 -20.51 7.70
N ILE A 211 16.52 -20.53 8.99
CA ILE A 211 15.13 -20.29 9.40
C ILE A 211 14.69 -18.88 9.01
N ALA A 212 15.52 -17.86 9.27
CA ALA A 212 15.16 -16.47 8.97
C ALA A 212 14.94 -16.23 7.47
N SER A 213 15.77 -16.84 6.61
CA SER A 213 15.58 -16.76 5.15
C SER A 213 14.31 -17.47 4.67
N MET A 214 13.99 -18.64 5.23
CA MET A 214 12.74 -19.36 4.92
C MET A 214 11.49 -18.58 5.36
N VAL A 215 11.49 -18.06 6.59
CA VAL A 215 10.38 -17.25 7.12
C VAL A 215 10.20 -16.00 6.26
N THR A 216 11.30 -15.32 5.92
CA THR A 216 11.24 -14.13 5.07
C THR A 216 10.72 -14.44 3.67
N GLY A 217 11.22 -15.49 3.02
CA GLY A 217 10.71 -15.92 1.71
C GLY A 217 9.22 -16.24 1.74
N THR A 218 8.77 -16.90 2.81
CA THR A 218 7.35 -17.25 3.00
C THR A 218 6.50 -15.99 3.21
N VAL A 219 6.92 -15.06 4.06
CA VAL A 219 6.20 -13.80 4.31
C VAL A 219 6.15 -12.93 3.06
N VAL A 220 7.23 -12.87 2.27
CA VAL A 220 7.26 -12.14 0.99
C VAL A 220 6.29 -12.75 -0.02
N ILE A 221 6.33 -14.09 -0.20
CA ILE A 221 5.40 -14.77 -1.10
C ILE A 221 3.95 -14.55 -0.64
N PHE A 222 3.68 -14.74 0.66
CA PHE A 222 2.38 -14.48 1.26
C PHE A 222 1.90 -13.05 0.97
N PHE A 223 2.76 -12.06 1.17
CA PHE A 223 2.47 -10.66 0.90
C PHE A 223 2.12 -10.40 -0.57
N VAL A 224 2.90 -10.96 -1.51
CA VAL A 224 2.64 -10.84 -2.95
C VAL A 224 1.31 -11.48 -3.33
N PHE A 225 1.02 -12.69 -2.86
CA PHE A 225 -0.25 -13.35 -3.09
C PHE A 225 -1.42 -12.55 -2.50
N PHE A 226 -1.26 -12.01 -1.29
CA PHE A 226 -2.26 -11.17 -0.65
C PHE A 226 -2.51 -9.86 -1.40
N MET A 227 -1.46 -9.21 -1.90
CA MET A 227 -1.57 -8.04 -2.79
C MET A 227 -2.36 -8.37 -4.06
N ILE A 228 -2.04 -9.48 -4.73
CA ILE A 228 -2.74 -9.93 -5.95
C ILE A 228 -4.21 -10.23 -5.64
N LEU A 229 -4.48 -11.00 -4.57
CA LEU A 229 -5.83 -11.35 -4.17
C LEU A 229 -6.65 -10.10 -3.83
N THR A 230 -6.07 -9.15 -3.09
CA THR A 230 -6.73 -7.89 -2.75
C THR A 230 -7.02 -7.06 -3.99
N TYR A 231 -6.05 -6.94 -4.91
CA TYR A 231 -6.22 -6.22 -6.17
C TYR A 231 -7.34 -6.83 -7.02
N VAL A 232 -7.33 -8.15 -7.21
CA VAL A 232 -8.36 -8.87 -8.00
C VAL A 232 -9.73 -8.76 -7.32
N SER A 233 -9.79 -8.93 -6.00
CA SER A 233 -11.02 -8.91 -5.21
C SER A 233 -11.69 -7.54 -5.17
N MET A 234 -10.88 -6.48 -5.13
CA MET A 234 -11.32 -5.09 -4.97
C MET A 234 -11.16 -4.25 -6.24
N GLN A 235 -10.93 -4.86 -7.41
CA GLN A 235 -10.62 -4.13 -8.64
C GLN A 235 -11.64 -3.02 -8.97
N ARG A 236 -12.96 -3.27 -8.84
CA ARG A 236 -13.99 -2.24 -9.12
C ARG A 236 -13.93 -1.08 -8.13
N ILE A 237 -13.66 -1.35 -6.85
CA ILE A 237 -13.49 -0.31 -5.83
C ILE A 237 -12.24 0.52 -6.16
N LEU A 238 -11.13 -0.13 -6.50
CA LEU A 238 -9.90 0.54 -6.89
C LEU A 238 -10.07 1.38 -8.16
N GLU A 239 -10.87 0.93 -9.13
CA GLU A 239 -11.19 1.72 -10.33
C GLU A 239 -12.06 2.94 -10.00
N PHE A 240 -13.06 2.78 -9.12
CA PHE A 240 -13.90 3.88 -8.65
C PHE A 240 -13.09 4.91 -7.88
N MET A 241 -12.31 4.46 -6.89
CA MET A 241 -11.35 5.29 -6.17
C MET A 241 -10.35 5.92 -7.12
N GLY A 242 -9.88 5.20 -8.15
CA GLY A 242 -8.93 5.73 -9.12
C GLY A 242 -9.49 6.91 -9.90
N LYS A 243 -10.81 6.95 -10.16
CA LYS A 243 -11.47 8.13 -10.76
C LYS A 243 -11.55 9.28 -9.75
N TRP A 244 -12.04 9.00 -8.55
CA TRP A 244 -12.15 10.00 -7.49
C TRP A 244 -10.79 10.59 -7.08
N MET A 245 -9.76 9.76 -6.96
CA MET A 245 -8.39 10.19 -6.68
C MET A 245 -7.87 11.09 -7.80
N ARG A 246 -8.16 10.83 -9.09
CA ARG A 246 -7.72 11.72 -10.19
C ARG A 246 -8.28 13.14 -10.09
N GLU A 247 -9.42 13.31 -9.45
CA GLU A 247 -10.02 14.62 -9.20
C GLU A 247 -9.35 15.35 -8.03
N MET A 248 -8.60 14.64 -7.17
CA MET A 248 -7.89 15.24 -6.06
C MET A 248 -6.62 15.99 -6.50
N PRO A 249 -6.39 17.21 -6.00
CA PRO A 249 -5.18 17.98 -6.33
C PRO A 249 -3.90 17.26 -5.89
N ALA A 250 -3.93 16.56 -4.75
CA ALA A 250 -2.79 15.78 -4.26
C ALA A 250 -2.39 14.66 -5.25
N TRP A 251 -3.38 13.96 -5.83
CA TRP A 251 -3.09 12.94 -6.84
C TRP A 251 -2.56 13.54 -8.13
N GLN A 252 -3.07 14.71 -8.53
CA GLN A 252 -2.51 15.43 -9.68
C GLN A 252 -1.03 15.77 -9.45
N SER A 253 -0.65 16.23 -8.25
CA SER A 253 0.75 16.42 -7.87
C SER A 253 1.56 15.12 -7.93
N ILE A 254 1.02 14.00 -7.41
CA ILE A 254 1.68 12.68 -7.48
C ILE A 254 1.86 12.24 -8.92
N THR A 255 0.85 12.41 -9.78
CA THR A 255 0.96 12.04 -11.21
C THR A 255 1.94 12.93 -11.96
N LYS A 256 2.07 14.21 -11.61
CA LYS A 256 3.13 15.08 -12.12
C LYS A 256 4.51 14.60 -11.67
N LEU A 257 4.66 14.24 -10.39
CA LEU A 257 5.90 13.68 -9.86
C LEU A 257 6.25 12.34 -10.52
N ALA A 258 5.26 11.47 -10.76
CA ALA A 258 5.44 10.19 -11.45
C ALA A 258 5.87 10.33 -12.92
N ARG A 259 5.68 11.52 -13.52
CA ARG A 259 6.19 11.83 -14.86
C ARG A 259 7.64 12.31 -14.84
N HIS A 260 8.23 12.57 -13.68
CA HIS A 260 9.63 12.99 -13.56
C HIS A 260 10.57 11.83 -13.89
N ASP A 261 11.68 12.12 -14.57
CA ASP A 261 12.57 11.09 -15.11
C ASP A 261 13.29 10.28 -14.01
N VAL A 262 13.57 10.90 -12.87
CA VAL A 262 14.04 10.20 -11.66
C VAL A 262 13.07 9.10 -11.22
N VAL A 263 11.75 9.39 -11.23
CA VAL A 263 10.74 8.40 -10.82
C VAL A 263 10.60 7.32 -11.88
N LYS A 264 10.63 7.68 -13.17
CA LYS A 264 10.66 6.71 -14.28
C LYS A 264 11.88 5.78 -14.20
N GLY A 265 13.06 6.34 -13.93
CA GLY A 265 14.31 5.59 -13.76
C GLY A 265 14.25 4.65 -12.55
N SER A 266 13.71 5.12 -11.42
CA SER A 266 13.46 4.28 -10.24
C SER A 266 12.50 3.12 -10.54
N MET A 267 11.37 3.41 -11.22
CA MET A 267 10.43 2.38 -11.66
C MET A 267 11.12 1.39 -12.61
N LEU A 268 11.96 1.87 -13.52
CA LEU A 268 12.70 1.04 -14.45
C LEU A 268 13.62 0.05 -13.71
N CYS A 269 14.39 0.50 -12.71
CA CYS A 269 15.24 -0.36 -11.88
C CYS A 269 14.46 -1.48 -11.18
N VAL A 270 13.26 -1.18 -10.67
CA VAL A 270 12.42 -2.15 -9.94
C VAL A 270 11.71 -3.13 -10.88
N PHE A 271 11.18 -2.63 -12.01
CA PHE A 271 10.31 -3.43 -12.88
C PHE A 271 11.03 -4.12 -14.05
N ILE A 272 12.25 -3.72 -14.41
CA ILE A 272 13.04 -4.39 -15.47
C ILE A 272 13.12 -5.90 -15.27
N PRO A 273 13.46 -6.43 -14.07
CA PRO A 273 13.59 -7.88 -13.88
C PRO A 273 12.29 -8.64 -14.17
N PHE A 274 11.13 -7.99 -13.99
CA PHE A 274 9.81 -8.59 -14.18
C PHE A 274 9.26 -8.37 -15.60
N MET A 275 9.81 -7.43 -16.37
CA MET A 275 9.32 -7.08 -17.70
C MET A 275 9.28 -8.27 -18.67
N PRO A 276 10.31 -9.13 -18.80
CA PRO A 276 10.26 -10.28 -19.69
C PRO A 276 9.08 -11.22 -19.37
N GLY A 277 8.83 -11.49 -18.08
CA GLY A 277 7.71 -12.32 -17.63
C GLY A 277 6.35 -11.70 -17.95
N ILE A 278 6.20 -10.38 -17.73
CA ILE A 278 4.97 -9.65 -18.05
C ILE A 278 4.70 -9.64 -19.57
N LEU A 279 5.74 -9.41 -20.37
CA LEU A 279 5.65 -9.41 -21.84
C LEU A 279 5.30 -10.81 -22.36
N LEU A 280 5.94 -11.85 -21.85
CA LEU A 280 5.63 -13.25 -22.21
C LEU A 280 4.19 -13.61 -21.85
N LEU A 281 3.75 -13.31 -20.62
CA LEU A 281 2.38 -13.57 -20.19
C LEU A 281 1.36 -12.79 -21.03
N SER A 282 1.68 -11.56 -21.44
CA SER A 282 0.87 -10.77 -22.36
C SER A 282 0.82 -11.38 -23.75
N ALA A 283 1.96 -11.84 -24.28
CA ALA A 283 2.02 -12.51 -25.58
C ALA A 283 1.20 -13.81 -25.58
N LEU A 284 1.39 -14.67 -24.57
CA LEU A 284 0.63 -15.90 -24.40
C LEU A 284 -0.88 -15.63 -24.29
N ASN A 285 -1.27 -14.65 -23.48
CA ASN A 285 -2.67 -14.25 -23.36
C ASN A 285 -3.23 -13.75 -24.70
N GLN A 286 -2.45 -12.99 -25.47
CA GLN A 286 -2.87 -12.52 -26.78
C GLN A 286 -2.98 -13.67 -27.78
N SER A 287 -2.05 -14.63 -27.78
CA SER A 287 -2.12 -15.85 -28.58
C SER A 287 -3.38 -16.65 -28.29
N ILE A 288 -3.69 -16.90 -27.01
CA ILE A 288 -4.94 -17.58 -26.59
C ILE A 288 -6.17 -16.81 -27.08
N ARG A 289 -6.15 -15.48 -27.01
CA ARG A 289 -7.26 -14.64 -27.53
C ARG A 289 -7.41 -14.73 -29.05
N LYS A 290 -6.29 -14.81 -29.79
CA LYS A 290 -6.30 -15.02 -31.24
C LYS A 290 -6.88 -16.39 -31.58
N CYS A 291 -6.43 -17.45 -30.91
CA CYS A 291 -6.96 -18.81 -31.08
C CYS A 291 -8.46 -18.89 -30.80
N ARG A 292 -8.96 -18.19 -29.77
CA ARG A 292 -10.39 -18.15 -29.42
C ARG A 292 -11.21 -17.15 -30.25
N LYS A 293 -10.61 -16.47 -31.23
CA LYS A 293 -11.23 -15.39 -32.04
C LYS A 293 -11.84 -14.25 -31.20
N LEU A 294 -11.39 -14.07 -29.95
CA LEU A 294 -11.90 -13.04 -29.02
C LEU A 294 -11.38 -11.63 -29.33
N TYR A 295 -10.61 -11.45 -30.41
CA TYR A 295 -10.07 -10.16 -30.83
C TYR A 295 -11.05 -9.34 -31.69
N GLN A 296 -11.98 -9.99 -32.40
CA GLN A 296 -12.94 -9.33 -33.30
C GLN A 296 -13.91 -8.41 -32.53
N ASN A 297 -14.27 -8.78 -31.29
CA ASN A 297 -15.19 -8.01 -30.45
C ASN A 297 -14.52 -6.88 -29.65
N TYR A 298 -13.29 -6.49 -29.99
CA TYR A 298 -12.56 -5.43 -29.30
C TYR A 298 -12.59 -4.15 -30.12
N PRO A 299 -13.55 -3.24 -29.88
CA PRO A 299 -13.43 -1.90 -30.43
C PRO A 299 -12.13 -1.30 -29.89
N LEU A 300 -11.24 -0.85 -30.78
CA LEU A 300 -10.14 0.04 -30.42
C LEU A 300 -10.78 1.27 -29.77
N VAL A 301 -10.87 1.26 -28.43
CA VAL A 301 -11.23 2.44 -27.66
C VAL A 301 -10.14 3.45 -27.96
N GLY A 302 -10.53 4.50 -28.68
CA GLY A 302 -9.65 5.53 -29.19
C GLY A 302 -8.56 5.86 -28.19
N LEU A 303 -7.32 5.90 -28.68
CA LEU A 303 -6.26 6.71 -28.10
C LEU A 303 -6.92 8.00 -27.62
N GLY A 304 -6.72 8.32 -26.34
CA GLY A 304 -7.47 9.37 -25.66
C GLY A 304 -7.60 10.59 -26.56
N GLN A 305 -8.84 10.94 -26.89
CA GLN A 305 -9.24 12.19 -27.53
C GLN A 305 -9.04 13.40 -26.59
N GLY A 306 -8.12 13.26 -25.61
CA GLY A 306 -7.71 14.30 -24.70
C GLY A 306 -6.41 14.91 -25.23
N GLU A 307 -6.57 16.06 -25.88
CA GLU A 307 -5.59 17.15 -25.89
C GLU A 307 -4.34 17.02 -26.79
N ALA A 308 -4.45 16.30 -27.91
CA ALA A 308 -3.62 16.63 -29.08
C ALA A 308 -4.53 17.08 -30.22
N LYS A 309 -5.18 18.24 -30.07
CA LYS A 309 -5.61 19.06 -31.21
C LYS A 309 -4.34 19.63 -31.85
N GLY A 310 -3.56 18.78 -32.51
CA GLY A 310 -2.68 19.21 -33.57
C GLY A 310 -3.55 19.31 -34.81
N GLU A 311 -4.02 20.50 -35.14
CA GLU A 311 -4.69 20.77 -36.42
C GLU A 311 -3.71 20.41 -37.54
N GLY A 312 -3.97 19.32 -38.28
CA GLY A 312 -3.27 18.99 -39.53
C GLY A 312 -2.45 17.70 -39.60
N GLY A 313 -2.40 16.87 -38.55
CA GLY A 313 -1.70 15.58 -38.61
C GLY A 313 -2.57 14.47 -39.19
N GLU A 314 -2.12 13.83 -40.29
CA GLU A 314 -2.68 12.58 -40.83
C GLU A 314 -3.03 11.61 -39.69
N GLU A 315 -4.27 11.12 -39.66
CA GLU A 315 -4.71 10.08 -38.73
C GLU A 315 -3.86 8.82 -38.97
N ALA A 316 -2.80 8.66 -38.17
CA ALA A 316 -1.96 7.47 -38.21
C ALA A 316 -2.85 6.22 -38.13
N ALA A 317 -2.79 5.39 -39.17
CA ALA A 317 -3.63 4.22 -39.33
C ALA A 317 -3.59 3.37 -38.05
N LYS A 318 -4.76 3.21 -37.40
CA LYS A 318 -4.87 2.46 -36.15
C LYS A 318 -4.43 1.01 -36.42
N PRO A 319 -3.43 0.48 -35.71
CA PRO A 319 -2.92 -0.86 -35.99
C PRO A 319 -4.04 -1.88 -35.79
N GLU A 320 -4.25 -2.74 -36.80
CA GLU A 320 -5.26 -3.78 -36.74
C GLU A 320 -4.97 -4.72 -35.55
N PRO A 321 -5.97 -5.06 -34.72
CA PRO A 321 -5.75 -5.91 -33.54
C PRO A 321 -5.14 -7.28 -33.85
N GLN A 322 -5.28 -7.74 -35.10
CA GLN A 322 -4.78 -9.02 -35.58
C GLN A 322 -3.25 -9.06 -35.66
N THR A 323 -2.61 -7.93 -35.95
CA THR A 323 -1.15 -7.84 -36.14
C THR A 323 -0.41 -7.71 -34.82
N LEU A 324 -1.09 -7.34 -33.73
CA LEU A 324 -0.47 -7.15 -32.41
C LEU A 324 -0.01 -8.48 -31.77
N CYS A 325 1.27 -8.58 -31.42
CA CYS A 325 1.83 -9.72 -30.66
C CYS A 325 1.48 -9.67 -29.17
N LEU A 326 1.29 -8.48 -28.61
CA LEU A 326 0.99 -8.27 -27.19
C LEU A 326 -0.50 -7.92 -26.99
N THR A 327 -0.99 -8.09 -25.76
CA THR A 327 -2.33 -7.58 -25.45
C THR A 327 -2.39 -6.06 -25.67
N PRO A 328 -3.51 -5.50 -26.15
CA PRO A 328 -3.64 -4.06 -26.41
C PRO A 328 -3.35 -3.18 -25.19
N ARG A 329 -3.56 -3.72 -23.98
CA ARG A 329 -3.26 -3.03 -22.71
C ARG A 329 -1.76 -2.82 -22.53
N ILE A 330 -0.98 -3.88 -22.71
CA ILE A 330 0.48 -3.84 -22.56
C ILE A 330 1.10 -3.12 -23.75
N GLN A 331 0.60 -3.33 -24.96
CA GLN A 331 1.03 -2.61 -26.15
C GLN A 331 0.93 -1.09 -25.96
N ARG A 332 -0.20 -0.58 -25.47
CA ARG A 332 -0.38 0.85 -25.16
C ARG A 332 0.63 1.35 -24.12
N LYS A 333 0.92 0.55 -23.09
CA LYS A 333 1.91 0.90 -22.08
C LYS A 333 3.32 0.90 -22.67
N LEU A 334 3.62 -0.02 -23.58
CA LEU A 334 4.88 -0.09 -24.30
C LEU A 334 5.04 1.10 -25.26
N GLU A 335 3.98 1.56 -25.92
CA GLU A 335 4.00 2.78 -26.74
C GLU A 335 4.28 4.02 -25.89
N VAL A 336 3.64 4.15 -24.73
CA VAL A 336 3.95 5.21 -23.76
C VAL A 336 5.39 5.11 -23.26
N LEU A 337 5.91 3.90 -23.06
CA LEU A 337 7.30 3.70 -22.64
C LEU A 337 8.28 4.07 -23.76
N LYS A 338 7.94 3.76 -25.02
CA LYS A 338 8.72 4.13 -26.21
C LYS A 338 8.80 5.65 -26.39
N SER A 339 7.79 6.40 -25.99
CA SER A 339 7.80 7.87 -26.08
C SER A 339 8.55 8.56 -24.94
N TRP A 340 9.18 7.81 -24.03
CA TRP A 340 10.03 8.41 -23.00
C TRP A 340 11.36 8.88 -23.59
N ASP A 341 11.91 9.94 -23.02
CA ASP A 341 13.31 10.30 -23.23
C ASP A 341 14.21 9.27 -22.53
N TRP A 342 14.55 8.20 -23.25
CA TRP A 342 15.32 7.10 -22.73
C TRP A 342 16.69 7.51 -22.23
N ILE A 343 17.30 8.54 -22.81
CA ILE A 343 18.63 9.01 -22.40
C ILE A 343 18.53 9.55 -20.97
N SER A 344 17.63 10.51 -20.73
CA SER A 344 17.40 11.06 -19.39
C SER A 344 17.01 9.99 -18.37
N VAL A 345 16.05 9.12 -18.72
CA VAL A 345 15.55 8.07 -17.82
C VAL A 345 16.64 7.05 -17.46
N VAL A 346 17.43 6.60 -18.44
CA VAL A 346 18.52 5.64 -18.21
C VAL A 346 19.66 6.29 -17.42
N THR A 347 20.03 7.53 -17.70
CA THR A 347 21.03 8.27 -16.90
C THR A 347 20.59 8.39 -15.45
N MET A 348 19.32 8.74 -15.19
CA MET A 348 18.77 8.80 -13.83
C MET A 348 18.73 7.42 -13.17
N ALA A 349 18.41 6.36 -13.92
CA ALA A 349 18.46 4.98 -13.41
C ALA A 349 19.89 4.59 -13.00
N TYR A 350 20.90 4.90 -13.82
CA TYR A 350 22.30 4.66 -13.46
C TYR A 350 22.74 5.46 -12.23
N LEU A 351 22.36 6.74 -12.14
CA LEU A 351 22.66 7.56 -10.96
C LEU A 351 22.02 6.98 -9.70
N LEU A 352 20.76 6.54 -9.78
CA LEU A 352 20.06 5.89 -8.67
C LEU A 352 20.71 4.55 -8.28
N CYS A 353 21.10 3.73 -9.25
CA CYS A 353 21.84 2.50 -9.01
C CYS A 353 23.20 2.77 -8.35
N ALA A 354 23.94 3.79 -8.80
CA ALA A 354 25.20 4.20 -8.19
C ALA A 354 25.00 4.71 -6.76
N LEU A 355 23.98 5.55 -6.52
CA LEU A 355 23.62 6.01 -5.18
C LEU A 355 23.19 4.85 -4.27
N TYR A 356 22.44 3.88 -4.79
CA TYR A 356 22.07 2.68 -4.05
C TYR A 356 23.29 1.81 -3.73
N LEU A 357 24.17 1.60 -4.70
CA LEU A 357 25.41 0.84 -4.50
C LEU A 357 26.30 1.49 -3.45
N VAL A 358 26.56 2.80 -3.57
CA VAL A 358 27.41 3.53 -2.63
C VAL A 358 26.74 3.67 -1.27
N GLY A 359 25.50 4.16 -1.23
CA GLY A 359 24.78 4.51 -0.01
C GLY A 359 24.27 3.30 0.77
N TYR A 360 23.82 2.24 0.10
CA TYR A 360 23.29 1.06 0.76
C TYR A 360 24.28 -0.10 0.73
N THR A 361 24.71 -0.54 -0.45
CA THR A 361 25.51 -1.77 -0.58
C THR A 361 26.91 -1.63 0.04
N ILE A 362 27.56 -0.47 -0.09
CA ILE A 362 28.94 -0.26 0.39
C ILE A 362 28.95 0.39 1.78
N SER A 363 28.18 1.47 1.98
CA SER A 363 28.23 2.22 3.25
C SER A 363 27.73 1.38 4.43
N PHE A 364 26.70 0.54 4.25
CA PHE A 364 26.13 -0.25 5.34
C PHE A 364 27.12 -1.29 5.90
N PRO A 365 27.79 -2.15 5.10
CA PRO A 365 28.83 -3.04 5.61
C PRO A 365 30.02 -2.31 6.23
N ILE A 366 30.50 -1.23 5.60
CA ILE A 366 31.62 -0.44 6.13
C ILE A 366 31.27 0.11 7.51
N PHE A 367 30.06 0.65 7.65
CA PHE A 367 29.59 1.19 8.93
C PHE A 367 29.44 0.10 9.99
N ASN A 368 28.96 -1.10 9.63
CA ASN A 368 28.92 -2.25 10.55
C ASN A 368 30.33 -2.68 10.99
N VAL A 369 31.31 -2.68 10.09
CA VAL A 369 32.71 -2.96 10.44
C VAL A 369 33.27 -1.89 11.37
N ALA A 370 32.99 -0.61 11.09
CA ALA A 370 33.42 0.50 11.93
C ALA A 370 32.81 0.41 13.34
N LEU A 371 31.50 0.15 13.44
CA LEU A 371 30.82 -0.06 14.72
C LEU A 371 31.36 -1.28 15.46
N SER A 372 31.66 -2.38 14.76
CA SER A 372 32.29 -3.56 15.35
C SER A 372 33.69 -3.24 15.90
N ALA A 373 34.48 -2.44 15.18
CA ALA A 373 35.79 -1.98 15.64
C ALA A 373 35.67 -1.08 16.89
N VAL A 374 34.71 -0.15 16.90
CA VAL A 374 34.38 0.68 18.07
C VAL A 374 33.97 -0.17 19.26
N ARG A 375 33.09 -1.17 19.06
CA ARG A 375 32.72 -2.12 20.11
C ARG A 375 33.96 -2.80 20.68
N LYS A 376 34.83 -3.35 19.83
CA LYS A 376 36.06 -4.03 20.27
C LYS A 376 37.00 -3.11 21.04
N ALA A 377 37.11 -1.84 20.64
CA ALA A 377 37.90 -0.83 21.35
C ALA A 377 37.31 -0.49 22.72
N LEU A 378 35.98 -0.31 22.82
CA LEU A 378 35.32 -0.01 24.09
C LEU A 378 35.37 -1.19 25.07
N THR A 379 35.25 -2.42 24.58
CA THR A 379 35.32 -3.61 25.44
C THR A 379 36.75 -3.93 25.89
N SER A 380 37.76 -3.68 25.05
CA SER A 380 39.16 -3.95 25.42
C SER A 380 39.70 -3.01 26.50
N MET A 381 39.18 -1.78 26.59
CA MET A 381 39.61 -0.80 27.59
C MET A 381 39.10 -1.07 29.01
N ASN A 382 38.27 -2.11 29.21
CA ASN A 382 37.64 -2.48 30.49
C ASN A 382 37.07 -1.26 31.26
N VAL A 383 36.47 -0.32 30.53
CA VAL A 383 35.95 0.93 31.10
C VAL A 383 34.68 0.67 31.93
N ASN A 384 34.43 1.58 32.87
CA ASN A 384 33.19 1.59 33.65
C ASN A 384 31.95 1.64 32.73
N PHE A 385 30.91 0.90 33.10
CA PHE A 385 29.67 0.82 32.32
C PHE A 385 29.05 2.20 32.02
N ALA A 386 29.15 3.16 32.95
CA ALA A 386 28.69 4.54 32.74
C ALA A 386 29.41 5.24 31.57
N VAL A 387 30.72 5.00 31.40
CA VAL A 387 31.50 5.57 30.28
C VAL A 387 31.03 4.95 28.96
N ILE A 388 30.69 3.66 28.95
CA ILE A 388 30.12 2.99 27.78
C ILE A 388 28.79 3.65 27.39
N LEU A 389 27.88 3.89 28.36
CA LEU A 389 26.60 4.56 28.07
C LEU A 389 26.80 5.96 27.47
N VAL A 390 27.71 6.76 28.03
CA VAL A 390 28.02 8.10 27.52
C VAL A 390 28.64 8.02 26.12
N ALA A 391 29.57 7.09 25.89
CA ALA A 391 30.19 6.90 24.58
C ALA A 391 29.16 6.47 23.53
N VAL A 392 28.31 5.48 23.83
CA VAL A 392 27.23 5.04 22.93
C VAL A 392 26.26 6.18 22.63
N PHE A 393 25.92 7.00 23.61
CA PHE A 393 25.08 8.19 23.41
C PHE A 393 25.69 9.14 22.38
N PHE A 394 26.92 9.60 22.57
CA PHE A 394 27.54 10.57 21.66
C PHE A 394 27.81 9.98 20.27
N ILE A 395 28.27 8.74 20.19
CA ILE A 395 28.47 8.06 18.91
C ILE A 395 27.15 7.96 18.17
N GLY A 396 26.08 7.51 18.84
CA GLY A 396 24.77 7.41 18.21
C GLY A 396 24.22 8.77 17.76
N VAL A 397 24.38 9.84 18.54
CA VAL A 397 24.00 11.20 18.11
C VAL A 397 24.74 11.60 16.83
N LEU A 398 26.06 11.42 16.78
CA LEU A 398 26.86 11.72 15.58
C LEU A 398 26.40 10.90 14.37
N CYS A 399 26.07 9.62 14.59
CA CYS A 399 25.53 8.75 13.57
C CYS A 399 24.19 9.26 13.04
N PHE A 400 23.25 9.64 13.90
CA PHE A 400 21.96 10.21 13.46
C PHE A 400 22.11 11.56 12.76
N LEU A 401 23.11 12.38 13.09
CA LEU A 401 23.38 13.62 12.37
C LEU A 401 23.85 13.39 10.92
N CYS A 402 24.28 12.17 10.60
CA CYS A 402 24.67 11.78 9.26
C CYS A 402 23.45 11.29 8.45
N PRO A 403 23.13 11.92 7.30
CA PRO A 403 21.93 11.57 6.52
C PRO A 403 21.96 10.17 5.91
N THR A 404 23.15 9.57 5.77
CA THR A 404 23.32 8.24 5.14
C THR A 404 23.24 7.09 6.14
N VAL A 405 23.28 7.36 7.44
CA VAL A 405 23.32 6.31 8.46
C VAL A 405 21.89 5.89 8.83
N PRO A 406 21.51 4.62 8.62
CA PRO A 406 20.20 4.13 9.02
C PRO A 406 20.13 3.98 10.55
N GLY A 407 19.10 4.58 11.17
CA GLY A 407 18.92 4.56 12.63
C GLY A 407 18.88 3.17 13.26
N MET A 408 18.34 2.19 12.54
CA MET A 408 18.28 0.79 12.99
C MET A 408 19.66 0.25 13.41
N LEU A 409 20.72 0.56 12.65
CA LEU A 409 22.06 0.08 12.97
C LEU A 409 22.57 0.62 14.30
N VAL A 410 22.24 1.87 14.62
CA VAL A 410 22.62 2.51 15.87
C VAL A 410 21.92 1.81 17.05
N TYR A 411 20.63 1.48 16.92
CA TYR A 411 19.88 0.77 17.95
C TYR A 411 20.38 -0.65 18.17
N VAL A 412 20.65 -1.40 17.08
CA VAL A 412 21.20 -2.76 17.17
C VAL A 412 22.59 -2.75 17.79
N PHE A 413 23.45 -1.83 17.37
CA PHE A 413 24.78 -1.66 17.96
C PHE A 413 24.72 -1.34 19.45
N ALA A 414 23.90 -0.35 19.83
CA ALA A 414 23.71 0.02 21.22
C ALA A 414 23.16 -1.17 22.04
N GLY A 415 22.15 -1.88 21.53
CA GLY A 415 21.55 -3.03 22.20
C GLY A 415 22.56 -4.15 22.44
N VAL A 416 23.34 -4.49 21.41
CA VAL A 416 24.38 -5.52 21.52
C VAL A 416 25.49 -5.11 22.49
N LEU A 417 25.93 -3.85 22.47
CA LEU A 417 27.02 -3.38 23.33
C LEU A 417 26.58 -3.18 24.79
N VAL A 418 25.44 -2.53 25.01
CA VAL A 418 24.94 -2.19 26.35
C VAL A 418 24.48 -3.44 27.10
N ALA A 419 23.76 -4.35 26.44
CA ALA A 419 23.30 -5.59 27.08
C ALA A 419 24.47 -6.54 27.43
N ASP A 420 25.51 -6.58 26.60
CA ASP A 420 26.70 -7.41 26.81
C ASP A 420 27.59 -6.89 27.95
N GLN A 421 27.64 -5.57 28.13
CA GLN A 421 28.54 -4.92 29.10
C GLN A 421 27.87 -4.58 30.45
N CYS A 422 26.57 -4.82 30.60
CA CYS A 422 25.81 -4.50 31.80
C CYS A 422 26.19 -5.43 32.99
N PRO A 423 26.55 -4.89 34.17
CA PRO A 423 26.84 -5.70 35.35
C PRO A 423 25.57 -6.34 35.97
N PRO A 424 25.64 -7.58 36.50
CA PRO A 424 26.79 -8.49 36.47
C PRO A 424 26.96 -9.13 35.09
N ARG A 425 28.17 -8.98 34.52
CA ARG A 425 28.48 -9.37 33.13
C ARG A 425 28.28 -10.88 32.94
N GLY A 426 27.74 -11.28 31.79
CA GLY A 426 27.54 -12.69 31.43
C GLY A 426 26.39 -13.39 32.16
N THR A 427 25.61 -12.66 32.97
CA THR A 427 24.42 -13.21 33.64
C THR A 427 23.15 -12.86 32.86
N GLN A 428 22.12 -13.70 32.96
CA GLN A 428 20.80 -13.38 32.38
C GLN A 428 20.21 -12.09 32.97
N GLN A 429 20.45 -11.85 34.27
CA GLN A 429 19.99 -10.63 34.94
C GLN A 429 20.65 -9.37 34.35
N GLY A 430 21.98 -9.39 34.18
CA GLY A 430 22.72 -8.29 33.54
C GLY A 430 22.24 -8.02 32.11
N PHE A 431 21.96 -9.08 31.34
CA PHE A 431 21.40 -8.95 30.00
C PHE A 431 20.06 -8.20 29.99
N TRP A 432 19.06 -8.66 30.76
CA TRP A 432 17.74 -8.04 30.77
C TRP A 432 17.75 -6.61 31.31
N VAL A 433 18.56 -6.32 32.33
CA VAL A 433 18.73 -4.96 32.85
C VAL A 433 19.38 -4.08 31.78
N GLY A 434 20.41 -4.57 31.10
CA GLY A 434 21.06 -3.86 30.01
C GLY A 434 20.13 -3.57 28.83
N VAL A 435 19.22 -4.49 28.50
CA VAL A 435 18.17 -4.29 27.48
C VAL A 435 17.24 -3.13 27.86
N VAL A 436 16.75 -3.10 29.11
CA VAL A 436 15.87 -2.02 29.59
C VAL A 436 16.60 -0.67 29.58
N ILE A 437 17.85 -0.63 30.02
CA ILE A 437 18.70 0.57 29.96
C ILE A 437 18.88 1.02 28.51
N ASN A 438 19.10 0.08 27.59
CA ASN A 438 19.27 0.37 26.17
C ASN A 438 18.00 0.99 25.56
N PHE A 439 16.80 0.55 25.93
CA PHE A 439 15.55 1.15 25.47
C PHE A 439 15.47 2.64 25.83
N GLY A 440 15.73 2.96 27.10
CA GLY A 440 15.76 4.34 27.58
C GLY A 440 16.85 5.18 26.90
N LEU A 441 18.06 4.61 26.76
CA LEU A 441 19.20 5.27 26.14
C LEU A 441 18.93 5.60 24.67
N CYS A 442 18.53 4.61 23.86
CA CYS A 442 18.25 4.79 22.44
C CYS A 442 17.07 5.74 22.20
N TRP A 443 16.03 5.66 23.03
CA TRP A 443 14.88 6.55 22.95
C TRP A 443 15.27 8.00 23.20
N PHE A 444 16.01 8.26 24.29
CA PHE A 444 16.48 9.61 24.61
C PHE A 444 17.46 10.14 23.56
N LEU A 445 18.41 9.31 23.14
CA LEU A 445 19.38 9.62 22.07
C LEU A 445 18.68 10.04 20.78
N LYS A 446 17.64 9.31 20.40
CA LYS A 446 16.82 9.58 19.22
C LYS A 446 16.14 10.95 19.28
N LEU A 447 15.44 11.25 20.38
CA LEU A 447 14.80 12.56 20.59
C LEU A 447 15.84 13.69 20.58
N PHE A 448 16.97 13.48 21.24
CA PHE A 448 18.04 14.47 21.27
C PHE A 448 18.64 14.74 19.88
N ALA A 449 18.86 13.70 19.08
CA ALA A 449 19.33 13.84 17.72
C ALA A 449 18.32 14.58 16.82
N CYS A 450 17.02 14.26 16.94
CA CYS A 450 15.94 14.97 16.24
C CYS A 450 15.92 16.46 16.61
N ALA A 451 16.09 16.80 17.89
CA ALA A 451 16.16 18.18 18.34
C ALA A 451 17.34 18.94 17.73
N ILE A 452 18.54 18.35 17.69
CA ILE A 452 19.72 18.96 17.04
C ILE A 452 19.49 19.13 15.54
N GLN A 453 18.98 18.11 14.86
CA GLN A 453 18.68 18.17 13.43
C GLN A 453 17.67 19.28 13.11
N GLN A 454 16.62 19.43 13.92
CA GLN A 454 15.58 20.44 13.73
C GLN A 454 16.11 21.85 14.02
N VAL A 455 16.74 22.07 15.18
CA VAL A 455 17.12 23.40 15.64
C VAL A 455 18.42 23.86 14.98
N CYS A 456 19.47 23.06 15.06
CA CYS A 456 20.79 23.46 14.60
C CYS A 456 20.88 23.38 13.08
N ILE A 457 20.53 22.24 12.47
CA ILE A 457 20.69 22.07 11.01
C ILE A 457 19.52 22.74 10.28
N GLY A 458 18.28 22.29 10.52
CA GLY A 458 17.10 22.79 9.85
C GLY A 458 16.85 24.28 10.09
N GLY A 459 17.03 24.74 11.33
CA GLY A 459 16.90 26.16 11.70
C GLY A 459 17.91 27.05 10.99
N MET A 460 19.18 26.63 10.88
CA MET A 460 20.19 27.37 10.10
C MET A 460 19.88 27.35 8.60
N LEU A 461 19.53 26.19 8.04
CA LEU A 461 19.16 26.05 6.62
C LEU A 461 17.91 26.85 6.24
N SER A 462 16.99 27.10 7.20
CA SER A 462 15.81 27.95 6.99
C SER A 462 16.14 29.40 6.60
N LYS A 463 17.38 29.85 6.84
CA LYS A 463 17.82 31.22 6.50
C LYS A 463 18.20 31.35 5.01
N SER A 464 18.53 30.24 4.34
CA SER A 464 18.91 30.25 2.92
C SER A 464 17.69 30.16 2.00
N LEU A 465 17.50 31.18 1.16
CA LEU A 465 16.42 31.18 0.15
C LEU A 465 16.59 30.05 -0.85
N TRP A 466 17.83 29.79 -1.27
CA TRP A 466 18.16 28.71 -2.21
C TRP A 466 17.74 27.34 -1.66
N VAL A 467 18.08 27.04 -0.40
CA VAL A 467 17.68 25.78 0.23
C VAL A 467 16.16 25.66 0.32
N ARG A 468 15.47 26.74 0.70
CA ARG A 468 13.99 26.75 0.76
C ARG A 468 13.33 26.52 -0.61
N GLN A 469 13.92 27.08 -1.67
CA GLN A 469 13.46 26.88 -3.04
C GLN A 469 13.71 25.44 -3.49
N THR A 470 14.91 24.89 -3.26
CA THR A 470 15.28 23.51 -3.60
C THR A 470 14.43 22.47 -2.88
N VAL A 471 14.18 22.67 -1.57
CA VAL A 471 13.29 21.80 -0.78
C VAL A 471 11.83 21.94 -1.22
N GLY A 472 11.48 23.03 -1.93
CA GLY A 472 10.13 23.24 -2.42
C GLY A 472 9.14 23.55 -1.29
N VAL A 473 9.53 24.36 -0.30
CA VAL A 473 8.65 24.71 0.84
C VAL A 473 7.34 25.40 0.43
N HIS A 474 7.30 25.93 -0.79
CA HIS A 474 6.13 26.57 -1.40
C HIS A 474 5.21 25.57 -2.11
N THR A 475 5.64 24.32 -2.32
CA THR A 475 4.84 23.31 -3.00
C THR A 475 3.67 22.86 -2.12
N THR A 476 2.54 22.52 -2.75
CA THR A 476 1.34 22.06 -2.04
C THR A 476 1.60 20.87 -1.12
N LEU A 477 2.47 19.94 -1.55
CA LEU A 477 2.82 18.77 -0.75
C LEU A 477 3.48 19.19 0.57
N ILE A 478 4.54 20.00 0.52
CA ILE A 478 5.24 20.43 1.74
C ILE A 478 4.33 21.29 2.63
N ARG A 479 3.44 22.11 2.04
CA ARG A 479 2.43 22.85 2.82
C ARG A 479 1.41 21.94 3.49
N CYS A 480 0.98 20.86 2.85
CA CYS A 480 0.13 19.86 3.49
C CYS A 480 0.86 19.18 4.67
N PHE A 481 2.14 18.82 4.50
CA PHE A 481 2.98 18.32 5.60
C PHE A 481 3.06 19.32 6.76
N GLU A 482 3.31 20.59 6.45
CA GLU A 482 3.35 21.67 7.44
C GLU A 482 2.05 21.78 8.24
N VAL A 483 0.89 21.76 7.56
CA VAL A 483 -0.44 21.84 8.21
C VAL A 483 -0.67 20.66 9.16
N VAL A 484 -0.33 19.43 8.74
CA VAL A 484 -0.46 18.23 9.58
C VAL A 484 0.44 18.33 10.81
N MET A 485 1.67 18.80 10.62
CA MET A 485 2.66 18.91 11.69
C MET A 485 2.39 20.06 12.66
N ARG A 486 1.75 21.15 12.20
CA ARG A 486 1.34 22.29 13.06
C ARG A 486 0.13 21.98 13.94
N LYS A 487 -0.65 20.94 13.65
CA LYS A 487 -1.79 20.55 14.49
C LYS A 487 -1.31 20.18 15.89
N LYS A 488 -1.82 20.84 16.94
CA LYS A 488 -1.45 20.56 18.34
C LYS A 488 -1.78 19.13 18.74
N GLY A 489 -0.91 18.52 19.55
CA GLY A 489 -1.09 17.17 20.09
C GLY A 489 -0.74 16.05 19.11
N LEU A 490 -1.11 14.82 19.49
CA LEU A 490 -0.82 13.60 18.73
C LEU A 490 -1.93 13.30 17.74
N SER A 491 -1.72 13.67 16.47
CA SER A 491 -2.57 13.23 15.38
C SER A 491 -1.94 12.04 14.65
N ALA A 492 -2.76 11.13 14.13
CA ALA A 492 -2.28 9.98 13.37
C ALA A 492 -1.40 10.38 12.17
N GLY A 493 -1.72 11.50 11.50
CA GLY A 493 -0.89 12.02 10.41
C GLY A 493 0.48 12.51 10.88
N LYS A 494 0.55 13.17 12.05
CA LYS A 494 1.82 13.60 12.64
C LYS A 494 2.68 12.41 13.04
N LEU A 495 2.08 11.41 13.69
CA LEU A 495 2.77 10.15 14.05
C LEU A 495 3.29 9.42 12.82
N ALA A 496 2.47 9.31 11.77
CA ALA A 496 2.90 8.71 10.51
C ALA A 496 4.12 9.43 9.93
N ILE A 497 4.10 10.76 9.85
CA ILE A 497 5.22 11.53 9.30
C ILE A 497 6.49 11.37 10.15
N LEU A 498 6.39 11.53 11.47
CA LEU A 498 7.56 11.57 12.36
C LEU A 498 8.15 10.19 12.65
N CYS A 499 7.33 9.14 12.74
CA CYS A 499 7.79 7.80 13.06
C CYS A 499 8.07 6.94 11.81
N SER A 500 7.48 7.26 10.65
CA SER A 500 7.73 6.50 9.41
C SER A 500 8.67 7.22 8.44
N GLY A 501 8.85 8.53 8.58
CA GLY A 501 9.74 9.31 7.74
C GLY A 501 11.21 8.99 8.05
N PRO A 502 12.11 9.13 7.06
CA PRO A 502 13.54 9.08 7.35
C PRO A 502 13.92 10.22 8.30
N ASP A 503 14.61 9.86 9.37
CA ASP A 503 14.85 10.69 10.55
C ASP A 503 15.44 12.06 10.24
N TRP A 504 16.57 12.06 9.53
CA TRP A 504 17.32 13.25 9.19
C TRP A 504 16.51 14.22 8.31
N PRO A 505 16.01 13.82 7.12
CA PRO A 505 15.27 14.76 6.27
C PRO A 505 13.96 15.23 6.90
N THR A 506 13.30 14.41 7.72
CA THR A 506 12.05 14.81 8.39
C THR A 506 12.31 15.89 9.45
N SER A 507 13.30 15.69 10.32
CA SER A 507 13.62 16.64 11.40
C SER A 507 14.24 17.93 10.84
N VAL A 508 15.13 17.83 9.85
CA VAL A 508 15.70 18.99 9.16
C VAL A 508 14.61 19.79 8.42
N LEU A 509 13.69 19.13 7.72
CA LEU A 509 12.55 19.79 7.07
C LEU A 509 11.66 20.51 8.09
N ALA A 510 11.39 19.89 9.25
CA ALA A 510 10.65 20.52 10.34
C ALA A 510 11.33 21.81 10.82
N GLY A 511 12.66 21.80 10.90
CA GLY A 511 13.47 22.99 11.21
C GLY A 511 13.40 24.07 10.13
N ILE A 512 13.50 23.68 8.85
CA ILE A 512 13.36 24.60 7.71
C ILE A 512 12.00 25.30 7.71
N MET A 513 10.93 24.58 8.07
CA MET A 513 9.57 25.12 8.20
C MET A 513 9.30 25.85 9.52
N ARG A 514 10.30 25.91 10.43
CA ARG A 514 10.21 26.51 11.77
C ARG A 514 9.02 25.97 12.57
N LEU A 515 8.88 24.64 12.60
CA LEU A 515 7.88 23.98 13.43
C LEU A 515 8.28 23.99 14.91
N SER A 516 7.30 23.85 15.79
CA SER A 516 7.53 23.75 17.24
C SER A 516 8.31 22.47 17.54
N LEU A 517 9.46 22.60 18.21
CA LEU A 517 10.27 21.47 18.65
C LEU A 517 9.48 20.54 19.56
N LEU A 518 8.76 21.10 20.54
CA LEU A 518 7.98 20.31 21.50
C LEU A 518 6.93 19.42 20.83
N GLU A 519 6.23 19.95 19.82
CA GLU A 519 5.20 19.20 19.09
C GLU A 519 5.79 18.10 18.20
N CYS A 520 7.00 18.34 17.66
CA CYS A 520 7.75 17.34 16.90
C CYS A 520 8.29 16.24 17.82
N GLU A 521 8.92 16.58 18.94
CA GLU A 521 9.41 15.59 19.91
C GLU A 521 8.28 14.75 20.49
N LEU A 522 7.15 15.38 20.85
CA LEU A 522 5.95 14.68 21.32
C LEU A 522 5.48 13.65 20.29
N GLY A 523 5.43 14.04 19.01
CA GLY A 523 5.04 13.15 17.92
C GLY A 523 6.06 12.04 17.61
N THR A 524 7.31 12.19 18.04
CA THR A 524 8.37 11.17 17.88
C THR A 524 8.40 10.17 19.03
N LEU A 525 7.81 10.47 20.20
CA LEU A 525 7.85 9.59 21.38
C LEU A 525 7.47 8.11 21.09
N PRO A 526 6.48 7.79 20.23
CA PRO A 526 6.14 6.39 19.93
C PRO A 526 7.22 5.59 19.22
N ILE A 527 8.34 6.21 18.81
CA ILE A 527 9.51 5.48 18.27
C ILE A 527 10.06 4.44 19.25
N ILE A 528 9.75 4.56 20.55
CA ILE A 528 10.11 3.55 21.56
C ILE A 528 9.62 2.15 21.18
N PHE A 529 8.44 2.03 20.54
CA PHE A 529 7.90 0.73 20.09
C PHE A 529 8.69 0.11 18.94
N PHE A 530 9.48 0.91 18.22
CA PHE A 530 10.37 0.43 17.17
C PHE A 530 11.77 0.08 17.71
N ILE A 531 12.16 0.69 18.84
CA ILE A 531 13.43 0.43 19.53
C ILE A 531 13.37 -0.87 20.33
N ILE A 532 12.21 -1.15 20.94
CA ILE A 532 11.87 -2.42 21.58
C ILE A 532 11.79 -3.51 20.51
#